data_AF-A0A6V8SHW7-F1
#
_entry.id   AF-A0A6V8SHW7-F1
#
_cell.length_a   1.000
_cell.length_b   1.000
_cell.length_c   1.000
_cell.angle_alpha   90.00
_cell.angle_beta   90.00
_cell.angle_gamma   90.00
#
_symmetry.space_group_name_H-M   'P 1'
#
loop_
_entity.id
_entity.type
_entity.pdbx_description
1 polymer ?
#
loop_
_entity_poly.entity_id
_entity_poly.type
_entity_poly.pdbx_seq_one_letter_code
_entity_poly.pdbx_strand_id
1 'polypeptide(L)'
;MLFSKDPLKEKNKTFAEGLNFYKLVWIFFIGSILGVLVETLWCYLTLHRIESRSGLIYGPFNLVYGFGSMAITLSLYWLRKKDSIFVFIGGFLVGGIFEYICSWIQEVIFGTVSWEYSGIILSIQGRTNLFYCIFWGILSVIWIKVIYPGMSSIIEKIPYKNGIIITWVIVVFMTFNASISAMAVFRGTERHSGIPASNSIERFLDKHYPDSKLKKVYPNMIYVENKAK
;
A
#
# COMPACT_ATOMS: atom_id res chain seq x y z
N MET A 1 -25.48 -29.02 36.38
CA MET A 1 -25.75 -27.65 35.89
C MET A 1 -25.14 -27.57 34.50
N LEU A 2 -25.98 -27.72 33.47
CA LEU A 2 -25.59 -27.87 32.07
C LEU A 2 -25.08 -26.53 31.51
N PHE A 3 -23.83 -26.49 31.06
CA PHE A 3 -23.35 -25.42 30.20
C PHE A 3 -24.00 -25.56 28.82
N SER A 4 -25.20 -25.02 28.68
CA SER A 4 -25.82 -24.79 27.38
C SER A 4 -24.99 -23.74 26.64
N LYS A 5 -24.04 -24.18 25.82
CA LYS A 5 -23.59 -23.37 24.67
C LYS A 5 -24.76 -23.34 23.71
N ASP A 6 -25.54 -22.28 23.81
CA ASP A 6 -26.70 -22.02 22.97
C ASP A 6 -26.27 -22.02 21.48
N PRO A 7 -26.59 -23.06 20.68
CA PRO A 7 -26.08 -23.22 19.31
C PRO A 7 -26.61 -22.13 18.36
N LEU A 8 -27.63 -21.38 18.81
CA LEU A 8 -28.27 -20.31 18.05
C LEU A 8 -27.49 -18.99 18.10
N LYS A 9 -26.58 -18.79 19.06
CA LYS A 9 -25.74 -17.57 19.14
C LYS A 9 -24.55 -17.57 18.18
N GLU A 10 -24.17 -18.72 17.64
CA GLU A 10 -23.12 -18.80 16.60
C GLU A 10 -23.63 -18.40 15.20
N LYS A 11 -24.95 -18.28 15.01
CA LYS A 11 -25.55 -18.22 13.67
C LYS A 11 -25.56 -16.84 13.00
N ASN A 12 -25.19 -15.75 13.70
CA ASN A 12 -25.26 -14.37 13.17
C ASN A 12 -24.02 -13.52 13.51
N LYS A 13 -22.80 -14.04 13.32
CA LYS A 13 -21.61 -13.18 13.33
C LYS A 13 -21.40 -12.59 11.93
N THR A 14 -21.65 -11.30 11.78
CA THR A 14 -21.29 -10.54 10.58
C THR A 14 -19.77 -10.61 10.39
N PHE A 15 -19.33 -10.97 9.18
CA PHE A 15 -17.91 -11.05 8.92
C PHE A 15 -17.28 -9.65 9.02
N ALA A 16 -16.19 -9.55 9.77
CA ALA A 16 -15.41 -8.33 9.89
C ALA A 16 -16.22 -7.09 10.38
N GLU A 17 -17.20 -7.22 11.27
CA GLU A 17 -17.91 -6.06 11.84
C GLU A 17 -16.96 -5.08 12.58
N GLY A 18 -17.08 -3.79 12.27
CA GLY A 18 -16.23 -2.74 12.85
C GLY A 18 -14.77 -2.78 12.36
N LEU A 19 -13.86 -2.18 13.14
CA LEU A 19 -12.42 -2.19 12.85
C LEU A 19 -11.75 -3.36 13.60
N ASN A 20 -11.62 -4.49 12.92
CA ASN A 20 -10.90 -5.67 13.40
C ASN A 20 -9.84 -6.10 12.39
N PHE A 21 -9.04 -7.11 12.75
CA PHE A 21 -7.96 -7.63 11.90
C PHE A 21 -8.43 -7.98 10.48
N TYR A 22 -9.53 -8.74 10.35
CA TYR A 22 -10.05 -9.14 9.04
C TYR A 22 -10.41 -7.90 8.21
N LYS A 23 -11.13 -6.93 8.80
CA LYS A 23 -11.49 -5.68 8.11
C LYS A 23 -10.24 -4.95 7.61
N LEU A 24 -9.20 -4.86 8.44
CA LEU A 24 -7.97 -4.17 8.08
C LEU A 24 -7.21 -4.86 6.95
N VAL A 25 -7.18 -6.20 6.91
CA VAL A 25 -6.58 -6.94 5.77
C VAL A 25 -7.34 -6.64 4.47
N TRP A 26 -8.67 -6.60 4.52
CA TRP A 26 -9.47 -6.27 3.33
C TRP A 26 -9.32 -4.81 2.90
N ILE A 27 -9.27 -3.87 3.85
CA ILE A 27 -8.96 -2.45 3.60
C ILE A 27 -7.61 -2.33 2.89
N PHE A 28 -6.58 -2.97 3.43
CA PHE A 28 -5.24 -3.00 2.86
C PHE A 28 -5.24 -3.56 1.44
N PHE A 29 -5.86 -4.74 1.25
CA PHE A 29 -5.88 -5.43 -0.02
C PHE A 29 -6.60 -4.60 -1.09
N ILE A 30 -7.81 -4.13 -0.80
CA ILE A 30 -8.59 -3.32 -1.74
C ILE A 30 -7.90 -1.97 -1.99
N GLY A 31 -7.40 -1.31 -0.94
CA GLY A 31 -6.65 -0.07 -1.04
C GLY A 31 -5.41 -0.20 -1.93
N SER A 32 -4.70 -1.34 -1.84
CA SER A 32 -3.51 -1.60 -2.67
C SER A 32 -3.82 -1.73 -4.16
N ILE A 33 -5.03 -2.18 -4.53
CA ILE A 33 -5.50 -2.26 -5.93
C ILE A 33 -6.03 -0.90 -6.38
N LEU A 34 -6.93 -0.29 -5.58
CA LEU A 34 -7.56 0.98 -5.91
C LEU A 34 -6.52 2.09 -6.12
N GLY A 35 -5.47 2.11 -5.31
CA GLY A 35 -4.36 3.05 -5.50
C GLY A 35 -3.69 2.92 -6.87
N VAL A 36 -3.38 1.68 -7.29
CA VAL A 36 -2.80 1.44 -8.63
C VAL A 36 -3.75 1.88 -9.73
N LEU A 37 -5.06 1.62 -9.60
CA LEU A 37 -6.05 2.06 -10.58
C LEU A 37 -6.13 3.58 -10.68
N VAL A 38 -6.20 4.28 -9.54
CA VAL A 38 -6.23 5.74 -9.48
C VAL A 38 -4.96 6.34 -10.09
N GLU A 39 -3.79 5.83 -9.72
CA GLU A 39 -2.52 6.37 -10.22
C GLU A 39 -2.32 6.06 -11.72
N THR A 40 -2.74 4.88 -12.19
CA THR A 40 -2.69 4.52 -13.61
C THR A 40 -3.62 5.42 -14.43
N LEU A 41 -4.84 5.68 -13.94
CA LEU A 41 -5.78 6.60 -14.58
C LEU A 41 -5.22 8.03 -14.61
N TRP A 42 -4.63 8.50 -13.50
CA TRP A 42 -3.97 9.79 -13.43
C TRP A 42 -2.84 9.91 -14.46
N CYS A 43 -1.97 8.91 -14.55
CA CYS A 43 -0.88 8.88 -15.53
C CYS A 43 -1.39 8.87 -16.97
N TYR A 44 -2.46 8.11 -17.24
CA TYR A 44 -3.06 8.10 -18.56
C TYR A 44 -3.62 9.48 -18.95
N LEU A 45 -4.32 10.15 -18.03
CA LEU A 45 -4.90 11.48 -18.30
C LEU A 45 -3.85 12.59 -18.41
N THR A 46 -2.74 12.50 -17.66
CA THR A 46 -1.73 13.57 -17.62
C THR A 46 -0.59 13.35 -18.62
N LEU A 47 -0.09 12.11 -18.72
CA LEU A 47 1.09 11.75 -19.52
C LEU A 47 0.73 11.05 -20.83
N HIS A 48 -0.55 10.75 -21.08
CA HIS A 48 -1.04 10.05 -22.27
C HIS A 48 -0.36 8.69 -22.51
N ARG A 49 0.16 8.07 -21.45
CA ARG A 49 0.83 6.78 -21.47
C ARG A 49 0.42 5.92 -20.28
N ILE A 50 0.32 4.61 -20.51
CA ILE A 50 0.07 3.64 -19.45
C ILE A 50 1.42 3.19 -18.92
N GLU A 51 1.66 3.45 -17.64
CA GLU A 51 2.85 2.98 -16.93
C GLU A 51 2.43 2.07 -15.78
N SER A 52 3.27 1.08 -15.48
CA SER A 52 3.09 0.28 -14.27
C SER A 52 3.27 1.18 -13.05
N ARG A 53 2.21 1.25 -12.24
CA ARG A 53 2.21 1.84 -10.89
C ARG A 53 2.11 0.78 -9.79
N SER A 54 2.36 -0.47 -10.17
CA SER A 54 2.39 -1.58 -9.22
C SER A 54 3.63 -1.48 -8.31
N GLY A 55 3.41 -1.65 -7.01
CA GLY A 55 4.49 -1.77 -6.03
C GLY A 55 4.95 -3.22 -5.82
N LEU A 56 4.24 -4.20 -6.37
CA LEU A 56 4.56 -5.62 -6.28
C LEU A 56 4.67 -6.27 -7.66
N ILE A 57 5.45 -7.35 -7.73
CA ILE A 57 5.72 -8.08 -8.98
C ILE A 57 4.50 -8.87 -9.45
N TYR A 58 3.74 -9.48 -8.55
CA TYR A 58 2.60 -10.32 -8.91
C TYR A 58 1.26 -9.59 -8.78
N GLY A 59 0.80 -9.00 -9.88
CA GLY A 59 -0.50 -8.32 -9.95
C GLY A 59 -0.44 -6.83 -9.59
N PRO A 60 -1.54 -6.08 -9.79
CA PRO A 60 -1.58 -4.63 -9.67
C PRO A 60 -1.77 -4.19 -8.21
N PHE A 61 -0.77 -4.45 -7.37
CA PHE A 61 -0.82 -4.13 -5.95
C PHE A 61 0.28 -3.16 -5.59
N ASN A 62 -0.07 -2.12 -4.85
CA ASN A 62 0.91 -1.19 -4.31
C ASN A 62 0.74 -1.06 -2.80
N LEU A 63 1.79 -1.47 -2.07
CA LEU A 63 1.82 -1.51 -0.61
C LEU A 63 1.64 -0.12 0.01
N VAL A 64 2.14 0.94 -0.64
CA VAL A 64 2.01 2.32 -0.16
C VAL A 64 0.54 2.71 -0.07
N TYR A 65 -0.26 2.44 -1.11
CA TYR A 65 -1.70 2.72 -1.06
C TYR A 65 -2.46 1.79 -0.13
N GLY A 66 -2.07 0.52 -0.04
CA GLY A 66 -2.63 -0.43 0.91
C GLY A 66 -2.46 0.05 2.36
N PHE A 67 -1.23 0.32 2.79
CA PHE A 67 -0.94 0.83 4.13
C PHE A 67 -1.45 2.25 4.33
N GLY A 68 -1.44 3.11 3.31
CA GLY A 68 -1.99 4.46 3.39
C GLY A 68 -3.49 4.44 3.67
N SER A 69 -4.23 3.55 3.00
CA SER A 69 -5.66 3.37 3.26
C SER A 69 -5.95 2.87 4.67
N MET A 70 -5.11 1.97 5.21
CA MET A 70 -5.20 1.53 6.60
C MET A 70 -4.91 2.68 7.57
N ALA A 71 -3.84 3.43 7.34
CA ALA A 71 -3.42 4.55 8.19
C ALA A 71 -4.52 5.62 8.26
N ILE A 72 -5.03 6.04 7.11
CA ILE A 72 -6.15 6.98 7.00
C ILE A 72 -7.38 6.43 7.75
N THR A 73 -7.72 5.16 7.54
CA THR A 73 -8.89 4.57 8.20
C THR A 73 -8.71 4.54 9.71
N LEU A 74 -7.61 4.00 10.22
CA LEU A 74 -7.34 3.90 11.66
C LEU A 74 -7.32 5.28 12.33
N SER A 75 -6.67 6.26 11.70
CA SER A 75 -6.52 7.60 12.26
C SER A 75 -7.78 8.46 12.16
N LEU A 76 -8.60 8.29 11.11
CA LEU A 76 -9.71 9.20 10.79
C LEU A 76 -11.10 8.55 10.89
N TYR A 77 -11.21 7.25 11.20
CA TYR A 77 -12.52 6.58 11.31
C TYR A 77 -13.46 7.22 12.33
N TRP A 78 -12.93 7.82 13.41
CA TRP A 78 -13.72 8.55 14.40
C TRP A 78 -14.29 9.87 13.85
N LEU A 79 -13.66 10.45 12.81
CA LEU A 79 -14.12 11.65 12.11
C LEU A 79 -15.14 11.35 10.99
N ARG A 80 -15.46 10.08 10.71
CA ARG A 80 -16.32 9.71 9.57
C ARG A 80 -17.69 10.39 9.55
N LYS A 81 -18.24 10.72 10.72
CA LYS A 81 -19.54 11.42 10.88
C LYS A 81 -19.41 12.95 11.00
N LYS A 82 -18.20 13.48 11.14
CA LYS A 82 -17.93 14.93 11.23
C LYS A 82 -17.93 15.56 9.85
N ASP A 83 -17.81 16.88 9.77
CA ASP A 83 -17.66 17.58 8.49
C ASP A 83 -16.42 17.08 7.72
N SER A 84 -16.53 17.05 6.39
CA SER A 84 -15.45 16.68 5.48
C SER A 84 -14.19 17.52 5.67
N ILE A 85 -14.30 18.77 6.14
CA ILE A 85 -13.13 19.62 6.40
C ILE A 85 -12.20 19.01 7.47
N PHE A 86 -12.74 18.37 8.51
CA PHE A 86 -11.93 17.73 9.54
C PHE A 86 -11.22 16.48 9.01
N VAL A 87 -11.89 15.73 8.13
CA VAL A 87 -11.29 14.58 7.46
C VAL A 87 -10.20 15.03 6.50
N PHE A 88 -10.40 16.15 5.79
CA PHE A 88 -9.41 16.74 4.91
C PHE A 88 -8.14 17.14 5.68
N ILE A 89 -8.29 17.90 6.77
CA ILE A 89 -7.14 18.35 7.59
C ILE A 89 -6.42 17.14 8.21
N GLY A 90 -7.17 16.18 8.75
CA GLY A 90 -6.58 14.95 9.29
C GLY A 90 -5.85 14.14 8.22
N GLY A 91 -6.44 14.02 7.04
CA GLY A 91 -5.86 13.32 5.88
C GLY A 91 -4.61 14.01 5.34
N PHE A 92 -4.61 15.33 5.31
CA PHE A 92 -3.46 16.14 4.94
C PHE A 92 -2.25 15.84 5.83
N LEU A 93 -2.46 15.79 7.16
CA LEU A 93 -1.40 15.52 8.12
C LEU A 93 -0.95 14.06 8.08
N VAL A 94 -1.91 13.13 8.17
CA VAL A 94 -1.62 11.69 8.18
C VAL A 94 -0.96 11.25 6.89
N GLY A 95 -1.44 11.73 5.75
CA GLY A 95 -0.88 11.41 4.44
C GLY A 95 0.53 11.96 4.25
N GLY A 96 0.78 13.21 4.62
CA GLY A 96 2.13 13.80 4.56
C GLY A 96 3.15 13.05 5.44
N ILE A 97 2.77 12.70 6.67
CA ILE A 97 3.61 11.88 7.56
C ILE A 97 3.84 10.48 6.95
N PHE A 98 2.78 9.86 6.44
CA PHE A 98 2.85 8.53 5.86
C PHE A 98 3.74 8.47 4.62
N GLU A 99 3.62 9.44 3.71
CA GLU A 99 4.45 9.53 2.51
C GLU A 99 5.93 9.73 2.86
N TYR A 100 6.21 10.59 3.83
CA TYR A 100 7.57 10.80 4.33
C TYR A 100 8.17 9.50 4.88
N ILE A 101 7.43 8.78 5.73
CA ILE A 101 7.87 7.51 6.31
C ILE A 101 8.11 6.46 5.22
N CYS A 102 7.24 6.36 4.21
CA CYS A 102 7.40 5.40 3.12
C CYS A 102 8.68 5.67 2.31
N SER A 103 8.92 6.93 1.95
CA SER A 103 10.14 7.33 1.25
C SER A 103 11.39 7.00 2.07
N TRP A 104 11.38 7.31 3.38
CA TRP A 104 12.51 7.04 4.26
C TRP A 104 12.79 5.54 4.44
N ILE A 105 11.75 4.72 4.67
CA ILE A 105 11.89 3.27 4.78
C ILE A 105 12.46 2.69 3.48
N GLN A 106 11.96 3.14 2.32
CA GLN A 106 12.41 2.62 1.04
C GLN A 106 13.90 2.90 0.81
N GLU A 107 14.34 4.12 1.12
CA GLU A 107 15.75 4.51 0.99
C GLU A 107 16.64 3.69 1.92
N VAL A 108 16.28 3.56 3.19
CA VAL A 108 17.10 2.86 4.19
C VAL A 108 17.21 1.36 3.90
N ILE A 109 16.12 0.72 3.45
CA ILE A 109 16.09 -0.74 3.24
C ILE A 109 16.62 -1.12 1.85
N PHE A 110 16.25 -0.37 0.81
CA PHE A 110 16.49 -0.77 -0.58
C PHE A 110 17.54 0.09 -1.29
N GLY A 111 17.98 1.22 -0.70
CA GLY A 111 18.85 2.17 -1.38
C GLY A 111 18.20 2.79 -2.61
N THR A 112 16.87 2.84 -2.66
CA THR A 112 16.11 3.40 -3.78
C THR A 112 15.03 4.34 -3.27
N VAL A 113 14.60 5.26 -4.14
CA VAL A 113 13.41 6.08 -3.91
C VAL A 113 12.45 5.94 -5.08
N SER A 114 11.16 5.92 -4.79
CA SER A 114 10.11 5.87 -5.82
C SER A 114 9.72 7.26 -6.33
N TRP A 115 10.06 8.30 -5.57
CA TRP A 115 9.84 9.71 -5.94
C TRP A 115 10.88 10.59 -5.24
N GLU A 116 11.24 11.68 -5.91
CA GLU A 116 12.09 12.73 -5.35
C GLU A 116 11.49 14.10 -5.72
N TYR A 117 11.16 14.90 -4.71
CA TYR A 117 10.55 16.22 -4.84
C TYR A 117 11.52 17.37 -4.53
N SER A 118 12.82 17.10 -4.55
CA SER A 118 13.87 18.09 -4.38
C SER A 118 13.67 19.25 -5.37
N GLY A 119 13.53 20.48 -4.88
CA GLY A 119 13.31 21.68 -5.71
C GLY A 119 11.86 22.08 -5.95
N ILE A 120 10.88 21.32 -5.45
CA ILE A 120 9.47 21.75 -5.43
C ILE A 120 9.23 22.65 -4.20
N ILE A 121 8.43 23.69 -4.38
CA ILE A 121 8.04 24.64 -3.33
C ILE A 121 7.44 23.87 -2.14
N LEU A 122 7.93 24.17 -0.93
CA LEU A 122 7.53 23.52 0.34
C LEU A 122 7.77 22.00 0.37
N SER A 123 8.82 21.52 -0.32
CA SER A 123 9.30 20.15 -0.15
C SER A 123 9.95 19.95 1.22
N ILE A 124 9.66 18.81 1.84
CA ILE A 124 10.27 18.39 3.11
C ILE A 124 11.29 17.30 2.77
N GLN A 125 12.56 17.68 2.76
CA GLN A 125 13.71 16.81 2.41
C GLN A 125 13.55 16.08 1.06
N GLY A 126 12.78 16.63 0.12
CA GLY A 126 12.48 15.96 -1.15
C GLY A 126 11.60 14.72 -1.04
N ARG A 127 11.06 14.39 0.15
CA ARG A 127 10.27 13.16 0.40
C ARG A 127 8.77 13.36 0.30
N THR A 128 8.28 14.55 0.64
CA THR A 128 6.89 14.98 0.49
C THR A 128 6.87 16.48 0.24
N ASN A 129 5.73 17.03 -0.18
CA ASN A 129 5.54 18.48 -0.31
C ASN A 129 4.08 18.87 0.00
N LEU A 130 3.85 20.18 0.14
CA LEU A 130 2.53 20.69 0.50
C LEU A 130 1.41 20.26 -0.48
N PHE A 131 1.69 20.22 -1.78
CA PHE A 131 0.71 19.85 -2.80
C PHE A 131 0.28 18.38 -2.66
N TYR A 132 1.22 17.47 -2.38
CA TYR A 132 0.86 16.08 -2.11
C TYR A 132 0.12 15.91 -0.79
N CYS A 133 0.46 16.68 0.25
CA CYS A 133 -0.34 16.70 1.48
C CYS A 133 -1.80 17.12 1.19
N ILE A 134 -2.03 18.13 0.34
CA ILE A 134 -3.38 18.52 -0.09
C ILE A 134 -4.07 17.37 -0.82
N PHE A 135 -3.38 16.72 -1.75
CA PHE A 135 -3.91 15.57 -2.48
C PHE A 135 -4.31 14.43 -1.54
N TRP A 136 -3.48 14.11 -0.55
CA TRP A 136 -3.79 13.14 0.50
C TRP A 136 -4.99 13.56 1.35
N GLY A 137 -5.16 14.85 1.62
CA GLY A 137 -6.36 15.39 2.26
C GLY A 137 -7.63 15.11 1.45
N ILE A 138 -7.61 15.40 0.15
CA ILE A 138 -8.75 15.12 -0.77
C ILE A 138 -9.03 13.62 -0.83
N LEU A 139 -7.99 12.80 -1.04
CA LEU A 139 -8.11 11.34 -1.08
C LEU A 139 -8.68 10.79 0.22
N SER A 140 -8.30 11.34 1.37
CA SER A 140 -8.83 10.92 2.67
C SER A 140 -10.32 11.21 2.81
N VAL A 141 -10.79 12.37 2.31
CA VAL A 141 -12.21 12.68 2.28
C VAL A 141 -12.96 11.68 1.40
N ILE A 142 -12.50 11.47 0.16
CA ILE A 142 -13.12 10.51 -0.77
C ILE A 142 -13.12 9.10 -0.15
N TRP A 143 -12.00 8.69 0.43
CA TRP A 143 -11.85 7.40 1.07
C TRP A 143 -12.84 7.21 2.22
N ILE A 144 -12.82 8.09 3.23
CA ILE A 144 -13.64 7.94 4.44
C ILE A 144 -15.13 8.16 4.18
N LYS A 145 -15.49 9.09 3.29
CA LYS A 145 -16.87 9.49 3.06
C LYS A 145 -17.58 8.65 1.99
N VAL A 146 -16.85 8.16 0.99
CA VAL A 146 -17.45 7.51 -0.18
C VAL A 146 -17.04 6.06 -0.27
N ILE A 147 -15.74 5.78 -0.31
CA ILE A 147 -15.23 4.42 -0.60
C ILE A 147 -15.41 3.49 0.60
N TYR A 148 -14.98 3.91 1.79
CA TYR A 148 -14.98 3.10 3.00
C TYR A 148 -16.37 2.59 3.38
N PRO A 149 -17.46 3.40 3.40
CA PRO A 149 -18.79 2.90 3.76
C PRO A 149 -19.28 1.82 2.82
N GLY A 150 -19.13 2.03 1.50
CA GLY A 150 -19.52 1.04 0.48
C GLY A 150 -18.70 -0.24 0.58
N MET A 151 -17.38 -0.10 0.66
CA MET A 151 -16.45 -1.22 0.82
C MET A 151 -16.72 -2.00 2.10
N SER A 152 -16.92 -1.32 3.24
CA SER A 152 -17.18 -1.97 4.53
C SER A 152 -18.45 -2.81 4.48
N SER A 153 -19.52 -2.28 3.86
CA SER A 153 -20.78 -3.00 3.68
C SER A 153 -20.64 -4.23 2.79
N ILE A 154 -19.83 -4.14 1.72
CA ILE A 154 -19.56 -5.29 0.84
C ILE A 154 -18.79 -6.38 1.60
N ILE A 155 -17.73 -6.00 2.33
CA ILE A 155 -16.94 -6.94 3.13
C ILE A 155 -17.82 -7.63 4.18
N GLU A 156 -18.69 -6.89 4.86
CA GLU A 156 -19.56 -7.44 5.92
C GLU A 156 -20.59 -8.45 5.42
N LYS A 157 -20.93 -8.45 4.13
CA LYS A 157 -21.84 -9.42 3.50
C LYS A 157 -21.18 -10.78 3.21
N ILE A 158 -19.87 -10.88 3.34
CA ILE A 158 -19.15 -12.13 3.07
C ILE A 158 -19.52 -13.18 4.14
N PRO A 159 -19.86 -14.43 3.77
CA PRO A 159 -20.11 -15.49 4.75
C PRO A 159 -18.90 -15.69 5.67
N TYR A 160 -19.12 -15.71 6.99
CA TYR A 160 -18.06 -15.67 8.00
C TYR A 160 -16.92 -16.68 7.77
N LYS A 161 -17.23 -17.95 7.53
CA LYS A 161 -16.24 -19.00 7.28
C LYS A 161 -15.41 -18.73 6.02
N ASN A 162 -16.07 -18.33 4.93
CA ASN A 162 -15.41 -18.03 3.66
C ASN A 162 -14.53 -16.78 3.80
N GLY A 163 -15.01 -15.76 4.51
CA GLY A 163 -14.27 -14.54 4.78
C GLY A 163 -12.95 -14.80 5.51
N ILE A 164 -12.95 -15.67 6.52
CA ILE A 164 -11.73 -16.06 7.24
C ILE A 164 -10.74 -16.75 6.30
N ILE A 165 -11.20 -17.74 5.53
CA ILE A 165 -10.34 -18.51 4.61
C ILE A 165 -9.72 -17.57 3.57
N ILE A 166 -10.55 -16.74 2.93
CA ILE A 166 -10.10 -15.77 1.91
C ILE A 166 -9.12 -14.77 2.52
N THR A 167 -9.37 -14.27 3.73
CA THR A 167 -8.42 -13.37 4.42
C THR A 167 -7.05 -14.03 4.58
N TRP A 168 -6.98 -15.28 5.02
CA TRP A 168 -5.70 -15.97 5.17
C TRP A 168 -5.00 -16.23 3.83
N VAL A 169 -5.75 -16.57 2.78
CA VAL A 169 -5.20 -16.68 1.43
C VAL A 169 -4.61 -15.34 0.97
N ILE A 170 -5.31 -14.23 1.20
CA ILE A 170 -4.83 -12.88 0.89
C ILE A 170 -3.56 -12.57 1.68
N VAL A 171 -3.52 -12.86 2.98
CA VAL A 171 -2.33 -12.62 3.82
C VAL A 171 -1.13 -13.40 3.28
N VAL A 172 -1.28 -14.71 3.06
CA VAL A 172 -0.18 -15.55 2.55
C VAL A 172 0.30 -15.07 1.18
N PHE A 173 -0.63 -14.76 0.28
CA PHE A 173 -0.31 -14.26 -1.06
C PHE A 173 0.41 -12.91 -1.01
N MET A 174 -0.12 -11.94 -0.26
CA MET A 174 0.45 -10.60 -0.17
C MET A 174 1.81 -10.62 0.51
N THR A 175 2.00 -11.43 1.57
CA THR A 175 3.29 -11.61 2.22
C THR A 175 4.31 -12.24 1.27
N PHE A 176 3.96 -13.33 0.58
CA PHE A 176 4.85 -13.96 -0.40
C PHE A 176 5.25 -12.99 -1.51
N ASN A 177 4.28 -12.26 -2.08
CA ASN A 177 4.51 -11.30 -3.14
C ASN A 177 5.37 -10.13 -2.67
N ALA A 178 5.11 -9.59 -1.48
CA ALA A 178 5.92 -8.53 -0.87
C ALA A 178 7.36 -8.99 -0.61
N SER A 179 7.55 -10.20 -0.06
CA SER A 179 8.88 -10.75 0.20
C SER A 179 9.68 -10.93 -1.09
N ILE A 180 9.10 -11.57 -2.11
CA ILE A 180 9.77 -11.76 -3.40
C ILE A 180 10.07 -10.41 -4.08
N SER A 181 9.13 -9.49 -4.05
CA SER A 181 9.30 -8.15 -4.63
C SER A 181 10.43 -7.38 -3.93
N ALA A 182 10.45 -7.38 -2.61
CA ALA A 182 11.49 -6.74 -1.79
C ALA A 182 12.87 -7.36 -2.07
N MET A 183 12.98 -8.69 -2.07
CA MET A 183 14.23 -9.40 -2.37
C MET A 183 14.72 -9.09 -3.78
N ALA A 184 13.83 -9.04 -4.77
CA ALA A 184 14.18 -8.74 -6.15
C ALA A 184 14.67 -7.29 -6.31
N VAL A 185 14.02 -6.32 -5.66
CA VAL A 185 14.46 -4.91 -5.66
C VAL A 185 15.83 -4.77 -4.99
N PHE A 186 16.00 -5.36 -3.80
CA PHE A 186 17.28 -5.34 -3.08
C PHE A 186 18.41 -5.94 -3.92
N ARG A 187 18.17 -7.10 -4.54
CA ARG A 187 19.13 -7.73 -5.45
C ARG A 187 19.43 -6.86 -6.67
N GLY A 188 18.42 -6.15 -7.20
CA GLY A 188 18.60 -5.16 -8.26
C GLY A 188 19.56 -4.03 -7.86
N THR A 189 19.46 -3.54 -6.62
CA THR A 189 20.40 -2.54 -6.07
C THR A 189 21.82 -3.09 -5.97
N GLU A 190 22.00 -4.33 -5.49
CA GLU A 190 23.31 -4.98 -5.44
C GLU A 190 23.93 -5.15 -6.84
N ARG A 191 23.14 -5.57 -7.83
CA ARG A 191 23.59 -5.66 -9.23
C ARG A 191 24.03 -4.30 -9.76
N HIS A 192 23.28 -3.24 -9.47
CA HIS A 192 23.63 -1.88 -9.87
C HIS A 192 24.96 -1.42 -9.24
N SER A 193 25.24 -1.87 -8.01
CA SER A 193 26.51 -1.64 -7.32
C SER A 193 27.64 -2.60 -7.72
N GLY A 194 27.43 -3.45 -8.73
CA GLY A 194 28.45 -4.39 -9.23
C GLY A 194 28.70 -5.61 -8.34
N ILE A 195 27.82 -5.91 -7.38
CA ILE A 195 27.96 -7.03 -6.44
C ILE A 195 27.42 -8.32 -7.11
N PRO A 196 28.27 -9.35 -7.34
CA PRO A 196 27.84 -10.61 -7.94
C PRO A 196 27.07 -11.49 -6.95
N ALA A 197 26.27 -12.42 -7.47
CA ALA A 197 25.50 -13.34 -6.63
C ALA A 197 26.39 -14.31 -5.86
N SER A 198 26.24 -14.31 -4.54
CA SER A 198 26.97 -15.13 -3.57
C SER A 198 26.29 -16.48 -3.29
N ASN A 199 24.96 -16.56 -3.38
CA ASN A 199 24.19 -17.74 -2.98
C ASN A 199 23.13 -18.16 -4.01
N SER A 200 22.49 -19.31 -3.76
CA SER A 200 21.50 -19.88 -4.69
C SER A 200 20.22 -19.06 -4.79
N ILE A 201 19.85 -18.31 -3.74
CA ILE A 201 18.67 -17.44 -3.77
C ILE A 201 18.95 -16.24 -4.67
N GLU A 202 20.11 -15.60 -4.55
CA GLU A 202 20.51 -14.47 -5.40
C GLU A 202 20.61 -14.89 -6.88
N ARG A 203 21.18 -16.07 -7.17
CA ARG A 203 21.19 -16.62 -8.54
C ARG A 203 19.77 -16.90 -9.07
N PHE A 204 18.87 -17.37 -8.20
CA PHE A 204 17.46 -17.54 -8.56
C PHE A 204 16.82 -16.19 -8.88
N LEU A 205 17.07 -15.15 -8.08
CA LEU A 205 16.55 -13.80 -8.29
C LEU A 205 17.10 -13.17 -9.57
N ASP A 206 18.39 -13.32 -9.86
CA ASP A 206 19.02 -12.84 -11.09
C ASP A 206 18.38 -13.47 -12.34
N LYS A 207 18.08 -14.77 -12.27
CA LYS A 207 17.47 -15.50 -13.37
C LYS A 207 15.99 -15.14 -13.58
N HIS A 208 15.19 -15.03 -12.51
CA HIS A 208 13.73 -14.90 -12.60
C HIS A 208 13.22 -13.45 -12.51
N TYR A 209 14.03 -12.54 -11.94
CA TYR A 209 13.74 -11.12 -11.80
C TYR A 209 14.95 -10.25 -12.22
N PRO A 210 15.36 -10.34 -13.50
CA PRO A 210 16.42 -9.50 -14.04
C PRO A 210 15.98 -8.03 -14.10
N ASP A 211 16.94 -7.12 -14.30
CA ASP A 211 16.69 -5.66 -14.32
C ASP A 211 15.67 -5.25 -15.39
N SER A 212 15.60 -5.96 -16.52
CA SER A 212 14.61 -5.71 -17.56
C SER A 212 13.17 -5.94 -17.08
N LYS A 213 12.96 -6.89 -16.16
CA LYS A 213 11.66 -7.14 -15.52
C LYS A 213 11.39 -6.10 -14.45
N LEU A 214 12.38 -5.79 -13.60
CA LEU A 214 12.24 -4.76 -12.57
C LEU A 214 11.90 -3.40 -13.17
N LYS A 215 12.54 -3.00 -14.28
CA LYS A 215 12.25 -1.73 -14.97
C LYS A 215 10.83 -1.66 -15.55
N LYS A 216 10.25 -2.80 -15.93
CA LYS A 216 8.84 -2.85 -16.39
C LYS A 216 7.85 -2.71 -15.23
N VAL A 217 8.16 -3.32 -14.08
CA VAL A 217 7.29 -3.27 -12.89
C VAL A 217 7.43 -1.91 -12.18
N TYR A 218 8.66 -1.42 -12.05
CA TYR A 218 9.09 -0.23 -11.31
C TYR A 218 9.74 0.82 -12.22
N PRO A 219 9.00 1.39 -13.19
CA PRO A 219 9.58 2.30 -14.19
C PRO A 219 10.14 3.61 -13.59
N ASN A 220 9.68 4.01 -12.41
CA ASN A 220 10.06 5.25 -11.73
C ASN A 220 11.03 5.05 -10.57
N MET A 221 11.55 3.83 -10.37
CA MET A 221 12.51 3.56 -9.29
C MET A 221 13.85 4.22 -9.59
N ILE A 222 14.34 5.03 -8.65
CA ILE A 222 15.63 5.73 -8.73
C ILE A 222 16.57 5.09 -7.72
N TYR A 223 17.77 4.71 -8.16
CA TYR A 223 18.84 4.26 -7.26
C TYR A 223 19.48 5.47 -6.59
N VAL A 224 19.61 5.41 -5.27
CA VAL A 224 20.30 6.44 -4.51
C VAL A 224 21.80 6.16 -4.66
N GLU A 225 22.48 6.97 -5.47
CA GLU A 225 23.94 6.95 -5.50
C GLU A 225 24.44 7.26 -4.10
N ASN A 226 25.35 6.43 -3.58
CA ASN A 226 25.98 6.65 -2.27
C ASN A 226 26.56 8.08 -2.25
N LYS A 227 25.86 9.02 -1.61
CA LYS A 227 26.51 10.16 -1.00
C LYS A 227 27.45 9.54 0.03
N ALA A 228 28.73 9.52 -0.31
CA ALA A 228 29.79 8.97 0.53
C ALA A 228 29.49 9.30 2.00
N LYS A 229 29.35 8.24 2.81
CA LYS A 229 29.33 8.36 4.27
C LYS A 229 30.63 9.00 4.75
#